data_AF-A0A662U3H0-F1
#
_entry.id   AF-A0A662U3H0-F1
#
_cell.length_a   1.000
_cell.length_b   1.000
_cell.length_c   1.000
_cell.angle_alpha   90.00
_cell.angle_beta   90.00
_cell.angle_gamma   90.00
#
_symmetry.space_group_name_H-M   'P 1'
#
loop_
_entity.id
_entity.type
_entity.pdbx_description
1 polymer ?
#
loop_
_entity_poly.entity_id
_entity_poly.type
_entity_poly.pdbx_seq_one_letter_code
_entity_poly.pdbx_strand_id
1 'polypeptide(L)'
;ALEFLRHYIVKYDLANIKQVLRRITGKSIHPTKLVPIGLIHEQGLLKKLDEAASIDEVADIVKIAGLHDYATAIEEYIKRFTTEADVRKVRMELEKKLDSLYYSNLMSLSLKMRGREQLLPSIGTYIDLLNLSIVVRGVLSGDQAGAARNLLDITYVLHHDVLKSMLESRNLDELVEKIERTPYAEAGRSIMEIYRLVGDVLLVEKTIIDYSMRRIKETVSTALLTPAVLLHYLLTKEKEIKLVFLTFRVIEEKLPVEVYSKFIREIR
;
A
#
# COMPACT_ATOMS: atom_id res chain seq x y z
N ALA A 1 -6.58 20.91 -5.42
CA ALA A 1 -6.67 19.73 -6.32
C ALA A 1 -5.31 19.42 -6.96
N LEU A 2 -4.72 20.33 -7.74
CA LEU A 2 -3.41 20.10 -8.38
C LEU A 2 -2.29 19.78 -7.40
N GLU A 3 -2.23 20.46 -6.26
CA GLU A 3 -1.26 20.18 -5.20
C GLU A 3 -1.39 18.75 -4.64
N PHE A 4 -2.62 18.26 -4.46
CA PHE A 4 -2.87 16.88 -4.06
C PHE A 4 -2.38 15.89 -5.10
N LEU A 5 -2.67 16.12 -6.39
CA LEU A 5 -2.20 15.26 -7.48
C LEU A 5 -0.67 15.20 -7.56
N ARG A 6 0.01 16.33 -7.36
CA ARG A 6 1.48 16.39 -7.31
C ARG A 6 2.07 15.57 -6.16
N HIS A 7 1.40 15.50 -5.01
CA HIS A 7 1.87 14.63 -3.93
C HIS A 7 1.47 13.18 -4.16
N TYR A 8 0.30 12.94 -4.76
CA TYR A 8 -0.18 11.60 -5.07
C TYR A 8 0.77 10.86 -6.02
N ILE A 9 1.24 11.54 -7.07
CA ILE A 9 2.10 10.98 -8.13
C ILE A 9 3.43 10.40 -7.60
N VAL A 10 3.93 10.93 -6.47
CA VAL A 10 5.18 10.48 -5.82
C VAL A 10 5.13 8.99 -5.48
N LYS A 11 3.93 8.42 -5.32
CA LYS A 11 3.75 6.97 -5.14
C LYS A 11 4.40 6.14 -6.24
N TYR A 12 4.39 6.62 -7.48
CA TYR A 12 4.98 5.95 -8.62
C TYR A 12 6.51 6.09 -8.64
N ASP A 13 7.04 7.26 -8.22
CA ASP A 13 8.47 7.42 -7.98
C ASP A 13 8.95 6.44 -6.89
N LEU A 14 8.19 6.30 -5.79
CA LEU A 14 8.49 5.33 -4.73
C LEU A 14 8.40 3.89 -5.21
N ALA A 15 7.45 3.55 -6.07
CA ALA A 15 7.38 2.22 -6.67
C ALA A 15 8.65 1.91 -7.49
N ASN A 16 9.13 2.87 -8.29
CA ASN A 16 10.37 2.77 -9.06
C ASN A 16 11.60 2.64 -8.14
N ILE A 17 11.70 3.47 -7.10
CA ILE A 17 12.80 3.42 -6.11
C ILE A 17 12.83 2.05 -5.43
N LYS A 18 11.69 1.57 -4.90
CA LYS A 18 11.61 0.26 -4.22
C LYS A 18 12.01 -0.88 -5.16
N GLN A 19 11.64 -0.79 -6.44
CA GLN A 19 12.02 -1.77 -7.45
C GLN A 19 13.53 -1.82 -7.69
N VAL A 20 14.18 -0.66 -7.82
CA VAL A 20 15.64 -0.59 -7.97
C VAL A 20 16.35 -1.05 -6.71
N LEU A 21 15.88 -0.65 -5.53
CA LEU A 21 16.41 -1.16 -4.25
C LEU A 21 16.32 -2.69 -4.16
N ARG A 22 15.21 -3.30 -4.59
CA ARG A 22 15.05 -4.76 -4.64
C ARG A 22 16.01 -5.44 -5.60
N ARG A 23 16.35 -4.79 -6.73
CA ARG A 23 17.34 -5.28 -7.70
C ARG A 23 18.77 -5.18 -7.17
N ILE A 24 19.11 -4.12 -6.45
CA ILE A 24 20.45 -3.94 -5.87
C ILE A 24 20.67 -4.91 -4.72
N THR A 25 19.67 -5.05 -3.84
CA THR A 25 19.77 -5.84 -2.59
C THR A 25 19.41 -7.31 -2.75
N GLY A 26 18.62 -7.66 -3.77
CA GLY A 26 18.23 -9.02 -4.09
C GLY A 26 18.67 -9.38 -5.50
N LYS A 27 18.99 -10.64 -5.76
CA LYS A 27 19.24 -11.15 -7.12
C LYS A 27 17.93 -11.23 -7.93
N SER A 28 17.15 -10.15 -8.01
CA SER A 28 15.95 -10.11 -8.84
C SER A 28 16.38 -10.02 -10.31
N ILE A 29 16.19 -11.12 -11.04
CA ILE A 29 16.64 -11.30 -12.44
C ILE A 29 15.70 -10.61 -13.43
N HIS A 30 14.52 -10.14 -13.01
CA HIS A 30 13.53 -9.61 -13.94
C HIS A 30 13.75 -8.12 -14.22
N PRO A 31 14.18 -7.73 -15.44
CA PRO A 31 14.17 -6.35 -15.86
C PRO A 31 12.72 -5.89 -15.84
N THR A 32 12.39 -5.00 -14.92
CA THR A 32 11.05 -4.47 -14.83
C THR A 32 11.09 -3.05 -15.34
N LYS A 33 10.19 -2.73 -16.27
CA LYS A 33 10.11 -1.37 -16.81
C LYS A 33 9.62 -0.43 -15.71
N LEU A 34 10.42 0.60 -15.43
CA LEU A 34 10.04 1.66 -14.51
C LEU A 34 8.81 2.42 -15.06
N VAL A 35 7.96 2.88 -14.16
CA VAL A 35 6.76 3.64 -14.50
C VAL A 35 7.18 5.06 -14.94
N PRO A 36 6.85 5.49 -16.18
CA PRO A 36 7.29 6.78 -16.71
C PRO A 36 6.36 7.92 -16.26
N ILE A 37 6.24 8.10 -14.94
CA ILE A 37 5.44 9.17 -14.34
C ILE A 37 6.06 9.57 -13.00
N GLY A 38 5.90 10.84 -12.61
CA GLY A 38 6.45 11.38 -11.37
C GLY A 38 7.67 12.27 -11.60
N LEU A 39 8.23 12.77 -10.50
CA LEU A 39 9.29 13.79 -10.52
C LEU A 39 10.59 13.25 -11.13
N ILE A 40 10.90 11.98 -10.90
CA ILE A 40 12.12 11.35 -11.46
C ILE A 40 12.00 11.27 -12.98
N HIS A 41 10.82 10.96 -13.49
CA HIS A 41 10.56 10.93 -14.93
C HIS A 41 10.58 12.33 -15.55
N GLU A 42 9.91 13.29 -14.93
CA GLU A 42 9.87 14.70 -15.40
C GLU A 42 11.26 15.31 -15.52
N GLN A 43 12.21 14.93 -14.66
CA GLN A 43 13.60 15.37 -14.73
C GLN A 43 14.50 14.53 -15.65
N GLY A 44 13.95 13.54 -16.36
CA GLY A 44 14.73 12.67 -17.25
C GLY A 44 15.69 11.73 -16.51
N LEU A 45 15.51 11.52 -15.20
CA LEU A 45 16.40 10.72 -14.37
C LEU A 45 16.03 9.23 -14.34
N LEU A 46 14.93 8.84 -14.98
CA LEU A 46 14.43 7.46 -14.95
C LEU A 46 15.44 6.43 -15.45
N LYS A 47 16.17 6.75 -16.53
CA LYS A 47 17.23 5.88 -17.06
C LYS A 47 18.41 5.77 -16.09
N LYS A 48 18.81 6.87 -15.46
CA LYS A 48 19.87 6.86 -14.44
C LYS A 48 19.47 6.04 -13.22
N LEU A 49 18.20 6.14 -12.80
CA LEU A 49 17.66 5.33 -11.71
C LEU A 49 17.69 3.84 -12.08
N ASP A 50 17.31 3.50 -13.33
CA ASP A 50 17.37 2.13 -13.82
C ASP A 50 18.81 1.61 -13.97
N GLU A 51 19.80 2.47 -14.20
CA GLU A 51 21.20 2.05 -14.31
C GLU A 51 21.94 2.02 -12.96
N ALA A 52 21.32 2.51 -11.88
CA ALA A 52 21.93 2.61 -10.56
C ALA A 52 22.39 1.24 -10.02
N ALA A 53 23.65 1.19 -9.58
CA ALA A 53 24.32 -0.02 -9.09
C ALA A 53 24.46 -0.07 -7.57
N SER A 54 24.31 1.08 -6.89
CA SER A 54 24.47 1.22 -5.44
C SER A 54 23.30 1.97 -4.80
N ILE A 55 23.12 1.79 -3.49
CA ILE A 55 22.07 2.47 -2.72
C ILE A 55 22.37 3.96 -2.60
N ASP A 56 23.66 4.33 -2.52
CA ASP A 56 24.15 5.71 -2.55
C ASP A 56 23.74 6.42 -3.85
N GLU A 57 23.96 5.80 -5.02
CA GLU A 57 23.51 6.35 -6.30
C GLU A 57 22.00 6.57 -6.35
N VAL A 58 21.21 5.64 -5.78
CA VAL A 58 19.76 5.80 -5.68
C VAL A 58 19.42 7.02 -4.83
N ALA A 59 20.05 7.19 -3.67
CA ALA A 59 19.82 8.35 -2.80
C ALA A 59 20.15 9.68 -3.51
N ASP A 60 21.27 9.75 -4.22
CA ASP A 60 21.68 10.93 -4.98
C ASP A 60 20.68 11.27 -6.08
N ILE A 61 20.21 10.28 -6.85
CA ILE A 61 19.22 10.48 -7.90
C ILE A 61 17.89 11.00 -7.32
N VAL A 62 17.45 10.41 -6.21
CA VAL A 62 16.22 10.82 -5.50
C VAL A 62 16.35 12.26 -4.98
N LYS A 63 17.54 12.64 -4.50
CA LYS A 63 17.84 13.99 -4.04
C LYS A 63 17.82 15.01 -5.18
N ILE A 64 18.43 14.69 -6.32
CA ILE A 64 18.39 15.54 -7.53
C ILE A 64 16.95 15.70 -8.02
N ALA A 65 16.15 14.63 -7.95
CA ALA A 65 14.73 14.64 -8.32
C ALA A 65 13.84 15.55 -7.44
N GLY A 66 14.39 16.16 -6.37
CA GLY A 66 13.65 17.01 -5.43
C GLY A 66 12.90 16.24 -4.34
N LEU A 67 13.17 14.95 -4.19
CA LEU A 67 12.55 14.06 -3.20
C LEU A 67 13.42 13.95 -1.93
N HIS A 68 13.82 15.10 -1.36
CA HIS A 68 14.83 15.18 -0.30
C HIS A 68 14.51 14.34 0.94
N ASP A 69 13.27 14.37 1.45
CA ASP A 69 12.88 13.59 2.63
C ASP A 69 13.07 12.08 2.42
N TYR A 70 12.81 11.60 1.20
CA TYR A 70 12.99 10.21 0.84
C TYR A 70 14.47 9.87 0.63
N ALA A 71 15.26 10.78 0.06
CA ALA A 71 16.71 10.61 -0.05
C ALA A 71 17.35 10.47 1.33
N THR A 72 17.01 11.34 2.29
CA THR A 72 17.49 11.26 3.67
C THR A 72 17.11 9.93 4.33
N ALA A 73 15.87 9.48 4.15
CA ALA A 73 15.45 8.17 4.67
C ALA A 73 16.25 7.00 4.06
N ILE A 74 16.67 7.09 2.80
CA ILE A 74 17.54 6.08 2.17
C ILE A 74 18.96 6.19 2.74
N GLU A 75 19.51 7.41 2.85
CA GLU A 75 20.84 7.69 3.39
C GLU A 75 21.02 7.10 4.81
N GLU A 76 20.01 7.22 5.67
CA GLU A 76 19.99 6.64 7.03
C GLU A 76 20.19 5.11 7.04
N TYR A 77 19.74 4.42 6.01
CA TYR A 77 19.77 2.96 5.92
C TYR A 77 21.04 2.43 5.22
N ILE A 78 21.82 3.26 4.51
CA ILE A 78 23.02 2.84 3.78
C ILE A 78 23.99 2.05 4.68
N LYS A 79 24.25 2.56 5.89
CA LYS A 79 25.13 1.88 6.86
C LYS A 79 24.57 0.54 7.36
N ARG A 80 23.25 0.38 7.38
CA ARG A 80 22.60 -0.85 7.83
C ARG A 80 22.69 -1.95 6.77
N PHE A 81 22.70 -1.58 5.49
CA PHE A 81 22.86 -2.52 4.39
C PHE A 81 24.24 -3.18 4.33
N THR A 82 25.28 -2.55 4.89
CA THR A 82 26.64 -3.10 4.94
C THR A 82 26.95 -3.82 6.24
N THR A 83 26.29 -3.45 7.34
CA THR A 83 26.56 -3.99 8.68
C THR A 83 25.63 -5.13 9.10
N GLU A 84 24.38 -5.17 8.62
CA GLU A 84 23.44 -6.23 9.00
C GLU A 84 23.55 -7.47 8.10
N ALA A 85 23.51 -8.64 8.73
CA ALA A 85 23.54 -9.91 8.01
C ALA A 85 22.27 -10.17 7.18
N ASP A 86 21.12 -9.63 7.60
CA ASP A 86 19.83 -9.79 6.90
C ASP A 86 19.49 -8.54 6.09
N VAL A 87 20.13 -8.44 4.92
CA VAL A 87 19.89 -7.37 3.93
C VAL A 87 18.42 -7.30 3.49
N ARG A 88 17.72 -8.45 3.45
CA ARG A 88 16.30 -8.50 3.09
C ARG A 88 15.45 -7.79 4.14
N LYS A 89 15.74 -8.02 5.43
CA LYS A 89 15.07 -7.34 6.53
C LYS A 89 15.31 -5.83 6.50
N VAL A 90 16.56 -5.38 6.35
CA VAL A 90 16.89 -3.95 6.24
C VAL A 90 16.12 -3.29 5.09
N ARG A 91 16.05 -3.95 3.93
CA ARG A 91 15.26 -3.47 2.80
C ARG A 91 13.78 -3.35 3.14
N MET A 92 13.18 -4.36 3.76
CA MET A 92 11.76 -4.34 4.10
C MET A 92 11.44 -3.19 5.07
N GLU A 93 12.32 -2.92 6.04
CA GLU A 93 12.19 -1.78 6.94
C GLU A 93 12.30 -0.43 6.20
N LEU A 94 13.24 -0.30 5.25
CA LEU A 94 13.34 0.89 4.40
C LEU A 94 12.08 1.07 3.54
N GLU A 95 11.59 0.02 2.88
CA GLU A 95 10.37 0.08 2.07
C GLU A 95 9.16 0.53 2.91
N LYS A 96 9.00 -0.03 4.11
CA LYS A 96 7.99 0.40 5.08
C LYS A 96 8.16 1.87 5.46
N LYS A 97 9.40 2.32 5.73
CA LYS A 97 9.68 3.70 6.11
C LYS A 97 9.30 4.69 5.01
N LEU A 98 9.64 4.37 3.76
CA LEU A 98 9.28 5.16 2.59
C LEU A 98 7.76 5.24 2.40
N ASP A 99 7.06 4.11 2.54
CA ASP A 99 5.59 4.07 2.46
C ASP A 99 4.93 4.87 3.60
N SER A 100 5.47 4.77 4.81
CA SER A 100 4.99 5.53 5.97
C SER A 100 5.19 7.04 5.82
N LEU A 101 6.33 7.46 5.28
CA LEU A 101 6.60 8.87 4.95
C LEU A 101 5.61 9.39 3.91
N TYR A 102 5.35 8.61 2.85
CA TYR A 102 4.38 8.98 1.82
C TYR A 102 2.98 9.22 2.39
N TYR A 103 2.46 8.26 3.16
CA TYR A 103 1.13 8.37 3.73
C TYR A 103 1.04 9.47 4.80
N SER A 104 2.11 9.68 5.58
CA SER A 104 2.22 10.81 6.51
C SER A 104 2.15 12.17 5.80
N ASN A 105 2.87 12.30 4.68
CA ASN A 105 2.85 13.52 3.88
C ASN A 105 1.47 13.76 3.26
N LEU A 106 0.80 12.73 2.74
CA LEU A 106 -0.57 12.85 2.24
C LEU A 106 -1.57 13.26 3.33
N MET A 107 -1.47 12.67 4.51
CA MET A 107 -2.34 12.99 5.64
C MET A 107 -2.10 14.43 6.12
N SER A 108 -0.84 14.84 6.24
CA SER A 108 -0.44 16.21 6.62
C SER A 108 -0.89 17.25 5.58
N LEU A 109 -0.79 16.92 4.30
CA LEU A 109 -1.32 17.76 3.22
C LEU A 109 -2.84 17.91 3.35
N SER A 110 -3.55 16.81 3.63
CA SER A 110 -5.01 16.82 3.70
C SER A 110 -5.57 17.81 4.72
N LEU A 111 -4.86 18.02 5.85
CA LEU A 111 -5.23 18.96 6.90
C LEU A 111 -5.21 20.42 6.42
N LYS A 112 -4.36 20.75 5.45
CA LYS A 112 -4.15 22.09 4.90
C LYS A 112 -5.08 22.39 3.71
N MET A 113 -5.76 21.38 3.17
CA MET A 113 -6.57 21.53 1.96
C MET A 113 -8.03 21.88 2.24
N ARG A 114 -8.65 22.59 1.30
CA ARG A 114 -10.12 22.70 1.25
C ARG A 114 -10.73 21.32 0.99
N GLY A 115 -11.78 20.98 1.73
CA GLY A 115 -12.39 19.64 1.71
C GLY A 115 -11.69 18.62 2.63
N ARG A 116 -10.92 19.09 3.62
CA ARG A 116 -10.25 18.25 4.64
C ARG A 116 -11.21 17.31 5.37
N GLU A 117 -12.44 17.74 5.59
CA GLU A 117 -13.47 16.96 6.30
C GLU A 117 -13.82 15.65 5.59
N GLN A 118 -13.62 15.58 4.27
CA GLN A 118 -13.78 14.37 3.48
C GLN A 118 -12.43 13.72 3.17
N LEU A 119 -11.41 14.52 2.87
CA LEU A 119 -10.10 14.02 2.44
C LEU A 119 -9.34 13.31 3.56
N LEU A 120 -9.31 13.89 4.77
CA LEU A 120 -8.61 13.30 5.90
C LEU A 120 -9.22 11.95 6.30
N PRO A 121 -10.55 11.81 6.52
CA PRO A 121 -11.14 10.50 6.80
C PRO A 121 -10.96 9.50 5.67
N SER A 122 -10.95 9.94 4.40
CA SER A 122 -10.74 9.06 3.26
C SER A 122 -9.32 8.49 3.23
N ILE A 123 -8.29 9.33 3.43
CA ILE A 123 -6.89 8.90 3.52
C ILE A 123 -6.68 8.03 4.77
N GLY A 124 -7.20 8.46 5.91
CA GLY A 124 -7.08 7.74 7.18
C GLY A 124 -7.72 6.36 7.13
N THR A 125 -8.94 6.26 6.59
CA THR A 125 -9.63 4.97 6.36
C THR A 125 -8.81 4.06 5.45
N TYR A 126 -8.21 4.61 4.38
CA TYR A 126 -7.37 3.84 3.49
C TYR A 126 -6.11 3.32 4.19
N ILE A 127 -5.43 4.14 5.00
CA ILE A 127 -4.25 3.75 5.80
C ILE A 127 -4.60 2.63 6.78
N ASP A 128 -5.68 2.77 7.54
CA ASP A 128 -6.13 1.75 8.50
C ASP A 128 -6.40 0.42 7.79
N LEU A 129 -7.04 0.44 6.62
CA LEU A 129 -7.36 -0.77 5.86
C LEU A 129 -6.13 -1.38 5.17
N LEU A 130 -5.11 -0.59 4.83
CA LEU A 130 -3.81 -1.12 4.41
C LEU A 130 -3.12 -1.87 5.55
N ASN A 131 -3.09 -1.29 6.75
CA ASN A 131 -2.57 -1.96 7.93
C ASN A 131 -3.39 -3.21 8.27
N LEU A 132 -4.72 -3.14 8.20
CA LEU A 132 -5.59 -4.29 8.41
C LEU A 132 -5.30 -5.41 7.41
N SER A 133 -5.06 -5.08 6.13
CA SER A 133 -4.66 -6.07 5.12
C SER A 133 -3.34 -6.76 5.48
N ILE A 134 -2.37 -6.03 6.03
CA ILE A 134 -1.09 -6.61 6.51
C ILE A 134 -1.35 -7.57 7.69
N VAL A 135 -2.18 -7.16 8.66
CA VAL A 135 -2.54 -7.99 9.82
C VAL A 135 -3.25 -9.26 9.39
N VAL A 136 -4.29 -9.14 8.56
CA VAL A 136 -5.07 -10.28 8.06
C VAL A 136 -4.19 -11.25 7.30
N ARG A 137 -3.34 -10.77 6.40
CA ARG A 137 -2.36 -11.63 5.71
C ARG A 137 -1.46 -12.36 6.70
N GLY A 138 -0.91 -11.65 7.69
CA GLY A 138 -0.02 -12.24 8.70
C GLY A 138 -0.68 -13.35 9.51
N VAL A 139 -1.93 -13.15 9.94
CA VAL A 139 -2.69 -14.18 10.68
C VAL A 139 -3.03 -15.37 9.79
N LEU A 140 -3.46 -15.14 8.54
CA LEU A 140 -3.80 -16.21 7.60
C LEU A 140 -2.57 -17.03 7.15
N SER A 141 -1.41 -16.39 7.01
CA SER A 141 -0.17 -17.07 6.61
C SER A 141 0.65 -17.61 7.78
N GLY A 142 0.24 -17.34 9.02
CA GLY A 142 1.03 -17.67 10.23
C GLY A 142 2.36 -16.91 10.33
N ASP A 143 2.51 -15.77 9.63
CA ASP A 143 3.68 -14.89 9.70
C ASP A 143 3.34 -13.57 10.40
N GLN A 144 2.83 -13.65 11.64
CA GLN A 144 2.47 -12.48 12.42
C GLN A 144 3.70 -11.62 12.76
N ALA A 145 4.87 -12.24 12.94
CA ALA A 145 6.12 -11.53 13.19
C ALA A 145 6.57 -10.71 11.97
N GLY A 146 6.46 -11.26 10.75
CA GLY A 146 6.70 -10.54 9.51
C GLY A 146 5.69 -9.42 9.27
N ALA A 147 4.40 -9.69 9.53
CA ALA A 147 3.36 -8.67 9.44
C ALA A 147 3.60 -7.50 10.41
N ALA A 148 3.97 -7.77 11.66
CA ALA A 148 4.30 -6.74 12.66
C ALA A 148 5.42 -5.80 12.18
N ARG A 149 6.44 -6.36 11.52
CA ARG A 149 7.54 -5.57 10.95
C ARG A 149 7.13 -4.70 9.77
N ASN A 150 6.08 -5.09 9.04
CA ASN A 150 5.62 -4.41 7.83
C ASN A 150 4.51 -3.39 8.07
N LEU A 151 3.90 -3.34 9.27
CA LEU A 151 2.88 -2.35 9.61
C LEU A 151 3.40 -0.92 9.38
N LEU A 152 2.61 -0.08 8.73
CA LEU A 152 2.96 1.34 8.53
C LEU A 152 3.10 2.03 9.88
N ASP A 153 4.02 2.97 10.00
CA ASP A 153 4.22 3.73 11.25
C ASP A 153 3.06 4.69 11.54
N ILE A 154 2.25 4.99 10.53
CA ILE A 154 1.09 5.86 10.61
C ILE A 154 -0.22 5.06 10.75
N THR A 155 -1.13 5.60 11.57
CA THR A 155 -2.46 5.05 11.84
C THR A 155 -3.48 6.18 11.85
N TYR A 156 -4.77 5.85 11.73
CA TYR A 156 -5.85 6.82 11.86
C TYR A 156 -6.78 6.48 13.03
N VAL A 157 -7.66 5.49 12.86
CA VAL A 157 -8.53 4.97 13.92
C VAL A 157 -7.95 3.70 14.52
N LEU A 158 -7.27 2.86 13.73
CA LEU A 158 -6.62 1.64 14.22
C LEU A 158 -5.25 1.96 14.83
N HIS A 159 -5.23 2.38 16.09
CA HIS A 159 -3.98 2.62 16.81
C HIS A 159 -3.08 1.36 16.85
N HIS A 160 -1.77 1.58 16.99
CA HIS A 160 -0.76 0.52 17.00
C HIS A 160 -1.03 -0.59 18.02
N ASP A 161 -1.54 -0.24 19.21
CA ASP A 161 -1.89 -1.22 20.24
C ASP A 161 -3.02 -2.15 19.79
N VAL A 162 -4.00 -1.61 19.06
CA VAL A 162 -5.11 -2.39 18.49
C VAL A 162 -4.59 -3.31 17.40
N LEU A 163 -3.76 -2.81 16.48
CA LEU A 163 -3.15 -3.61 15.40
C LEU A 163 -2.26 -4.73 15.96
N LYS A 164 -1.50 -4.43 17.02
CA LYS A 164 -0.68 -5.43 17.72
C LYS A 164 -1.54 -6.51 18.38
N SER A 165 -2.60 -6.11 19.10
CA SER A 165 -3.56 -7.05 19.67
C SER A 165 -4.23 -7.93 18.61
N MET A 166 -4.52 -7.39 17.43
CA MET A 166 -5.04 -8.16 16.30
C MET A 166 -4.02 -9.17 15.75
N LEU A 167 -2.73 -8.83 15.69
CA LEU A 167 -1.66 -9.75 15.30
C LEU A 167 -1.44 -10.88 16.31
N GLU A 168 -1.82 -10.70 17.56
CA GLU A 168 -1.76 -11.76 18.58
C GLU A 168 -2.87 -12.80 18.42
N SER A 169 -3.82 -12.59 17.49
CA SER A 169 -4.87 -13.56 17.20
C SER A 169 -4.32 -14.87 16.64
N ARG A 170 -4.85 -16.00 17.15
CA ARG A 170 -4.42 -17.34 16.78
C ARG A 170 -5.02 -17.83 15.46
N ASN A 171 -6.20 -17.32 15.12
CA ASN A 171 -6.94 -17.71 13.93
C ASN A 171 -7.82 -16.54 13.45
N LEU A 172 -8.51 -16.75 12.33
CA LEU A 172 -9.35 -15.74 11.72
C LEU A 172 -10.56 -15.37 12.59
N ASP A 173 -11.13 -16.31 13.35
CA ASP A 173 -12.29 -16.05 14.21
C ASP A 173 -11.96 -15.05 15.31
N GLU A 174 -10.84 -15.25 16.02
CA GLU A 174 -10.35 -14.33 17.05
C GLU A 174 -9.97 -12.97 16.44
N LEU A 175 -9.38 -12.95 15.24
CA LEU A 175 -9.07 -11.71 14.54
C LEU A 175 -10.35 -10.92 14.20
N VAL A 176 -11.36 -11.58 13.64
CA VAL A 176 -12.61 -10.93 13.24
C VAL A 176 -13.38 -10.41 14.44
N GLU A 177 -13.38 -11.12 15.57
CA GLU A 177 -13.96 -10.62 16.83
C GLU A 177 -13.32 -9.28 17.26
N LYS A 178 -11.99 -9.15 17.11
CA LYS A 178 -11.28 -7.88 17.41
C LYS A 178 -11.63 -6.79 16.39
N ILE A 179 -11.76 -7.13 15.10
CA ILE A 179 -12.15 -6.18 14.04
C ILE A 179 -13.57 -5.66 14.27
N GLU A 180 -14.49 -6.52 14.70
CA GLU A 180 -15.89 -6.18 14.98
C GLU A 180 -16.08 -5.15 16.11
N ARG A 181 -15.08 -5.01 16.99
CA ARG A 181 -15.05 -3.98 18.04
C ARG A 181 -14.56 -2.61 17.54
N THR A 182 -14.25 -2.48 16.26
CA THR A 182 -13.79 -1.24 15.63
C THR A 182 -14.83 -0.71 14.64
N PRO A 183 -14.68 0.52 14.13
CA PRO A 183 -15.52 1.02 13.03
C PRO A 183 -15.45 0.21 11.72
N TYR A 184 -14.61 -0.83 11.67
CA TYR A 184 -14.42 -1.72 10.52
C TYR A 184 -15.13 -3.07 10.66
N ALA A 185 -16.13 -3.18 11.55
CA ALA A 185 -16.84 -4.44 11.82
C ALA A 185 -17.43 -5.13 10.57
N GLU A 186 -17.95 -4.36 9.63
CA GLU A 186 -18.46 -4.92 8.37
C GLU A 186 -17.35 -5.50 7.47
N ALA A 187 -16.15 -4.92 7.51
CA ALA A 187 -14.99 -5.49 6.84
C ALA A 187 -14.63 -6.85 7.46
N GLY A 188 -14.65 -6.96 8.80
CA GLY A 188 -14.40 -8.22 9.51
C GLY A 188 -15.36 -9.34 9.07
N ARG A 189 -16.66 -9.05 9.02
CA ARG A 189 -17.68 -10.00 8.53
C ARG A 189 -17.43 -10.42 7.08
N SER A 190 -17.13 -9.47 6.20
CA SER A 190 -16.86 -9.73 4.79
C SER A 190 -15.60 -10.59 4.58
N ILE A 191 -14.54 -10.33 5.36
CA ILE A 191 -13.30 -11.11 5.38
C ILE A 191 -13.57 -12.56 5.80
N MET A 192 -14.37 -12.76 6.86
CA MET A 192 -14.72 -14.09 7.33
C MET A 192 -15.50 -14.88 6.26
N GLU A 193 -16.50 -14.25 5.66
CA GLU A 193 -17.34 -14.85 4.63
C GLU A 193 -16.51 -15.29 3.42
N ILE A 194 -15.68 -14.40 2.86
CA ILE A 194 -14.90 -14.71 1.67
C ILE A 194 -13.84 -15.77 1.93
N TYR A 195 -13.17 -15.73 3.10
CA TYR A 195 -12.15 -16.71 3.43
C TYR A 195 -12.75 -18.10 3.64
N ARG A 196 -13.91 -18.21 4.32
CA ARG A 196 -14.60 -19.50 4.47
C ARG A 196 -15.10 -20.07 3.14
N LEU A 197 -15.49 -19.21 2.21
CA LEU A 197 -16.00 -19.62 0.90
C LEU A 197 -14.89 -20.10 -0.04
N VAL A 198 -13.76 -19.38 -0.10
CA VAL A 198 -12.73 -19.61 -1.14
C VAL A 198 -11.36 -19.99 -0.57
N GLY A 199 -11.02 -19.56 0.64
CA GLY A 199 -9.72 -19.81 1.27
C GLY A 199 -8.54 -19.05 0.62
N ASP A 200 -8.79 -18.21 -0.39
CA ASP A 200 -7.73 -17.45 -1.07
C ASP A 200 -7.48 -16.10 -0.39
N VAL A 201 -6.25 -15.92 0.11
CA VAL A 201 -5.78 -14.68 0.74
C VAL A 201 -5.87 -13.48 -0.22
N LEU A 202 -5.63 -13.66 -1.52
CA LEU A 202 -5.73 -12.53 -2.48
C LEU A 202 -7.17 -12.03 -2.62
N LEU A 203 -8.17 -12.90 -2.52
CA LEU A 203 -9.57 -12.49 -2.52
C LEU A 203 -9.97 -11.79 -1.23
N VAL A 204 -9.39 -12.21 -0.09
CA VAL A 204 -9.54 -11.50 1.18
C VAL A 204 -9.01 -10.07 1.05
N GLU A 205 -7.82 -9.89 0.48
CA GLU A 205 -7.24 -8.56 0.26
C GLU A 205 -8.06 -7.71 -0.71
N LYS A 206 -8.57 -8.31 -1.79
CA LYS A 206 -9.50 -7.66 -2.72
C LYS A 206 -10.76 -7.17 -1.97
N THR A 207 -11.29 -7.99 -1.07
CA THR A 207 -12.48 -7.65 -0.27
C THR A 207 -12.21 -6.45 0.66
N ILE A 208 -11.02 -6.37 1.27
CA ILE A 208 -10.60 -5.20 2.07
C ILE A 208 -10.50 -3.95 1.19
N ILE A 209 -9.97 -4.08 -0.03
CA ILE A 209 -9.89 -2.97 -0.99
C ILE A 209 -11.30 -2.51 -1.40
N ASP A 210 -12.23 -3.40 -1.70
CA ASP A 210 -13.61 -3.00 -2.05
C ASP A 210 -14.31 -2.29 -0.91
N TYR A 211 -14.15 -2.81 0.30
CA TYR A 211 -14.66 -2.18 1.51
C TYR A 211 -14.08 -0.76 1.63
N SER A 212 -12.77 -0.58 1.43
CA SER A 212 -12.14 0.74 1.44
C SER A 212 -12.74 1.69 0.41
N MET A 213 -12.96 1.22 -0.82
CA MET A 213 -13.51 2.05 -1.91
C MET A 213 -14.93 2.48 -1.59
N ARG A 214 -15.75 1.56 -1.07
CA ARG A 214 -17.13 1.87 -0.67
C ARG A 214 -17.17 2.89 0.47
N ARG A 215 -16.36 2.73 1.52
CA ARG A 215 -16.29 3.69 2.63
C ARG A 215 -15.81 5.07 2.21
N ILE A 216 -14.81 5.12 1.34
CA ILE A 216 -14.34 6.38 0.76
C ILE A 216 -15.45 7.00 -0.10
N LYS A 217 -16.14 6.19 -0.94
CA LYS A 217 -17.26 6.64 -1.77
C LYS A 217 -18.38 7.28 -0.93
N GLU A 218 -18.76 6.63 0.16
CA GLU A 218 -19.76 7.16 1.11
C GLU A 218 -19.32 8.52 1.66
N THR A 219 -18.05 8.65 2.04
CA THR A 219 -17.49 9.90 2.55
C THR A 219 -17.52 11.01 1.50
N VAL A 220 -17.08 10.74 0.27
CA VAL A 220 -17.01 11.76 -0.79
C VAL A 220 -18.38 12.13 -1.36
N SER A 221 -19.38 11.25 -1.23
CA SER A 221 -20.75 11.52 -1.69
C SER A 221 -21.43 12.63 -0.88
N THR A 222 -20.88 12.98 0.29
CA THR A 222 -21.38 14.09 1.13
C THR A 222 -20.98 15.46 0.62
N ALA A 223 -19.92 15.57 -0.19
CA ALA A 223 -19.44 16.84 -0.75
C ALA A 223 -18.77 16.65 -2.11
N LEU A 224 -19.45 17.13 -3.15
CA LEU A 224 -18.92 17.19 -4.51
C LEU A 224 -17.80 18.26 -4.61
N LEU A 225 -16.85 18.05 -5.52
CA LEU A 225 -15.73 18.97 -5.82
C LEU A 225 -14.62 19.07 -4.74
N THR A 226 -14.49 18.07 -3.88
CA THR A 226 -13.34 17.96 -2.95
C THR A 226 -12.21 17.13 -3.56
N PRO A 227 -10.93 17.32 -3.15
CA PRO A 227 -9.84 16.44 -3.59
C PRO A 227 -10.04 14.96 -3.22
N ALA A 228 -10.92 14.67 -2.25
CA ALA A 228 -11.27 13.31 -1.87
C ALA A 228 -11.95 12.55 -3.03
N VAL A 229 -12.71 13.25 -3.89
CA VAL A 229 -13.28 12.67 -5.12
C VAL A 229 -12.15 12.19 -6.06
N LEU A 230 -11.07 12.95 -6.16
CA LEU A 230 -9.90 12.57 -6.96
C LEU A 230 -9.17 11.37 -6.35
N LEU A 231 -9.00 11.35 -5.03
CA LEU A 231 -8.44 10.18 -4.32
C LEU A 231 -9.24 8.92 -4.62
N HIS A 232 -10.57 8.97 -4.46
CA HIS A 232 -11.46 7.85 -4.76
C HIS A 232 -11.31 7.37 -6.21
N TYR A 233 -11.29 8.31 -7.16
CA TYR A 233 -11.13 8.00 -8.58
C TYR A 233 -9.79 7.30 -8.87
N LEU A 234 -8.68 7.83 -8.35
CA LEU A 234 -7.34 7.27 -8.56
C LEU A 234 -7.20 5.88 -7.94
N LEU A 235 -7.68 5.68 -6.71
CA LEU A 235 -7.68 4.38 -6.05
C LEU A 235 -8.56 3.36 -6.78
N THR A 236 -9.68 3.80 -7.36
CA THR A 236 -10.53 2.95 -8.20
C THR A 236 -9.77 2.48 -9.44
N LYS A 237 -9.01 3.37 -10.10
CA LYS A 237 -8.17 2.99 -11.25
C LYS A 237 -7.05 2.02 -10.87
N GLU A 238 -6.43 2.20 -9.70
CA GLU A 238 -5.46 1.22 -9.21
C GLU A 238 -6.11 -0.14 -8.90
N LYS A 239 -7.34 -0.14 -8.39
CA LYS A 239 -8.12 -1.37 -8.17
C LYS A 239 -8.38 -2.10 -9.48
N GLU A 240 -8.80 -1.39 -10.53
CA GLU A 240 -9.02 -1.97 -11.87
C GLU A 240 -7.78 -2.72 -12.38
N ILE A 241 -6.59 -2.12 -12.23
CA ILE A 241 -5.31 -2.75 -12.62
C ILE A 241 -5.10 -4.06 -11.84
N LYS A 242 -5.33 -4.05 -10.52
CA LYS A 242 -5.22 -5.27 -9.69
C LYS A 242 -6.21 -6.36 -10.10
N LEU A 243 -7.43 -5.99 -10.50
CA LEU A 243 -8.43 -6.94 -10.99
C LEU A 243 -8.04 -7.58 -12.32
N VAL A 244 -7.36 -6.83 -13.20
CA VAL A 244 -6.77 -7.39 -14.43
C VAL A 244 -5.72 -8.45 -14.08
N PHE A 245 -4.82 -8.16 -13.13
CA PHE A 245 -3.84 -9.15 -12.65
C PHE A 245 -4.50 -10.39 -12.05
N LEU A 246 -5.55 -10.22 -11.23
CA LEU A 246 -6.32 -11.35 -10.70
C LEU A 246 -6.94 -12.19 -11.82
N THR A 247 -7.43 -11.56 -12.88
CA THR A 247 -7.99 -12.25 -14.05
C THR A 247 -6.92 -13.09 -14.76
N PHE A 248 -5.72 -12.54 -14.97
CA PHE A 248 -4.61 -13.31 -15.53
C PHE A 248 -4.22 -14.48 -14.65
N ARG A 249 -4.14 -14.28 -13.33
CA ARG A 249 -3.85 -15.35 -12.37
C ARG A 249 -4.88 -16.48 -12.46
N VAL A 250 -6.17 -16.16 -12.53
CA VAL A 250 -7.24 -17.16 -12.68
C VAL A 250 -7.06 -18.01 -13.94
N ILE A 251 -6.66 -17.40 -15.05
CA ILE A 251 -6.39 -18.10 -16.32
C ILE A 251 -5.13 -18.97 -16.21
N GLU A 252 -4.03 -18.40 -15.70
CA GLU A 252 -2.71 -19.06 -15.63
C GLU A 252 -2.70 -20.24 -14.65
N GLU A 253 -3.27 -20.05 -13.45
CA GLU A 253 -3.35 -21.07 -12.41
C GLU A 253 -4.56 -22.02 -12.58
N LYS A 254 -5.39 -21.82 -13.61
CA LYS A 254 -6.61 -22.60 -13.90
C LYS A 254 -7.58 -22.64 -12.71
N LEU A 255 -7.77 -21.50 -12.04
CA LEU A 255 -8.67 -21.37 -10.90
C LEU A 255 -10.14 -21.46 -11.35
N PRO A 256 -11.08 -21.90 -10.47
CA PRO A 256 -12.48 -22.06 -10.83
C PRO A 256 -13.16 -20.75 -11.26
N VAL A 257 -13.37 -20.57 -12.56
CA VAL A 257 -13.90 -19.32 -13.13
C VAL A 257 -15.29 -18.99 -12.57
N GLU A 258 -16.10 -19.98 -12.24
CA GLU A 258 -17.44 -19.81 -11.67
C GLU A 258 -17.39 -19.12 -10.29
N VAL A 259 -16.32 -19.35 -9.54
CA VAL A 259 -16.09 -18.74 -8.22
C VAL A 259 -15.51 -17.33 -8.41
N TYR A 260 -14.43 -17.20 -9.18
CA TYR A 260 -13.69 -15.94 -9.30
C TYR A 260 -14.40 -14.89 -10.16
N SER A 261 -15.21 -15.30 -11.15
CA SER A 261 -15.93 -14.36 -12.02
C SER A 261 -16.91 -13.47 -11.26
N LYS A 262 -17.46 -13.94 -10.13
CA LYS A 262 -18.33 -13.13 -9.26
C LYS A 262 -17.60 -11.91 -8.70
N PHE A 263 -16.30 -12.03 -8.46
CA PHE A 263 -15.46 -10.96 -7.89
C PHE A 263 -14.80 -10.08 -8.96
N ILE A 264 -14.65 -10.60 -10.19
CA ILE A 264 -14.05 -9.90 -11.33
C ILE A 264 -15.09 -9.04 -12.09
N ARG A 265 -16.38 -9.39 -12.05
CA ARG A 265 -17.47 -8.70 -12.78
C ARG A 265 -17.68 -7.22 -12.44
N GLU A 266 -16.97 -6.67 -11.45
CA GLU A 266 -17.01 -5.27 -11.06
C GLU A 266 -16.27 -4.31 -12.00
N ILE A 267 -15.68 -4.77 -13.11
CA ILE A 267 -15.03 -3.90 -14.12
C ILE A 267 -16.08 -3.25 -15.07
N ARG A 268 -17.24 -2.83 -14.56
CA ARG A 268 -18.28 -2.14 -15.35
C ARG A 268 -18.58 -0.75 -14.83
#